data_AF-A0A6I2J089-F1
#
_entry.id   AF-A0A6I2J089-F1
#
_cell.length_a   1.000
_cell.length_b   1.000
_cell.length_c   1.000
_cell.angle_alpha   90.00
_cell.angle_beta   90.00
_cell.angle_gamma   90.00
#
_symmetry.space_group_name_H-M   'P 1'
#
loop_
_entity.id
_entity.type
_entity.pdbx_description
1 polymer ?
#
loop_
_entity_poly.entity_id
_entity_poly.type
_entity_poly.pdbx_seq_one_letter_code
_entity_poly.pdbx_strand_id
1 'polypeptide(L)'
;MTPIKIHKQDYPRLCEQFKLGKTHCELAALFGISRERARQILEENGLSGKDGGVSVKAKEKEALKVKKHIKKYGCTPDQLNSLSCHYSQKSKSPLHAFLHQRTNARRRGVEWKLLFWEWWEIWCESGKWERRGRGAGHFCMCRKGDEGAYEKSNVYIDTVVHNSTLGRTLGFERDTKKTFMYRVLTAAGGPALVSREIGVASSYLSQLALLGDIPRVWLTNGKAKKLAELTCGAFTFEQICEAKNLEEEKS
;
A
#
# COMPACT_ATOMS: atom_id res chain seq x y z
N MET A 1 25.66 -49.31 -35.64
CA MET A 1 24.22 -49.30 -35.31
C MET A 1 23.44 -49.17 -36.59
N THR A 2 22.62 -50.15 -36.93
CA THR A 2 21.71 -50.09 -38.09
C THR A 2 20.70 -48.96 -37.88
N PRO A 3 20.47 -48.07 -38.87
CA PRO A 3 19.46 -47.03 -38.75
C PRO A 3 18.09 -47.68 -38.63
N ILE A 4 17.47 -47.53 -37.46
CA ILE A 4 16.10 -48.00 -37.20
C ILE A 4 15.17 -47.20 -38.11
N LYS A 5 14.44 -47.90 -38.98
CA LYS A 5 13.43 -47.29 -39.85
C LYS A 5 12.13 -47.15 -39.05
N ILE A 6 11.74 -45.91 -38.77
CA ILE A 6 10.39 -45.59 -38.28
C ILE A 6 9.37 -45.78 -39.41
N HIS A 7 8.23 -46.39 -39.11
CA HIS A 7 7.18 -46.61 -40.11
C HIS A 7 6.38 -45.32 -40.35
N LYS A 8 5.92 -45.11 -41.59
CA LYS A 8 5.12 -43.91 -41.95
C LYS A 8 3.85 -43.75 -41.10
N GLN A 9 3.28 -44.85 -40.61
CA GLN A 9 2.13 -44.83 -39.70
C GLN A 9 2.39 -44.10 -38.37
N ASP A 10 3.66 -43.99 -37.96
CA ASP A 10 4.05 -43.33 -36.70
C ASP A 10 4.30 -41.82 -36.88
N TYR A 11 4.34 -41.32 -38.13
CA TYR A 11 4.60 -39.91 -38.42
C TYR A 11 3.57 -38.96 -37.78
N PRO A 12 2.25 -39.25 -37.82
CA PRO A 12 1.26 -38.38 -37.17
C PRO A 12 1.50 -38.25 -35.67
N ARG A 13 1.83 -39.36 -34.99
CA ARG A 13 2.14 -39.37 -33.57
C ARG A 13 3.40 -38.55 -33.25
N LEU A 14 4.44 -38.64 -34.09
CA LEU A 14 5.64 -37.83 -33.95
C LEU A 14 5.32 -36.33 -34.09
N CYS A 15 4.53 -35.97 -35.10
CA CYS A 15 4.08 -34.61 -35.35
C CYS A 15 3.26 -34.03 -34.18
N GLU A 16 2.36 -34.84 -33.61
CA GLU A 16 1.58 -34.47 -32.42
C GLU A 16 2.49 -34.19 -31.22
N GLN A 17 3.44 -35.09 -30.95
CA GLN A 17 4.39 -34.92 -29.85
C GLN A 17 5.27 -33.67 -30.01
N PHE A 18 5.63 -33.32 -31.25
CA PHE A 18 6.33 -32.09 -31.55
C PHE A 18 5.48 -30.85 -31.23
N LYS A 19 4.20 -30.85 -31.61
CA LYS A 19 3.23 -29.79 -31.28
C LYS A 19 2.99 -29.64 -29.78
N LEU A 20 3.14 -30.72 -29.00
CA LEU A 20 3.14 -30.71 -27.54
C LEU A 20 4.44 -30.15 -26.92
N GLY A 21 5.40 -29.72 -27.74
CA GLY A 21 6.63 -29.07 -27.27
C GLY A 21 7.84 -29.99 -27.10
N LYS A 22 7.78 -31.26 -27.53
CA LYS A 22 8.98 -32.11 -27.58
C LYS A 22 9.94 -31.62 -28.66
N THR A 23 11.21 -31.53 -28.31
CA THR A 23 12.31 -31.13 -29.21
C THR A 23 12.72 -32.28 -30.13
N HIS A 24 13.45 -31.98 -31.20
CA HIS A 24 13.97 -33.01 -32.12
C HIS A 24 14.80 -34.08 -31.39
N CYS A 25 15.55 -33.71 -30.35
CA CYS A 25 16.33 -34.67 -29.55
C CYS A 25 15.43 -35.59 -28.71
N GLU A 26 14.40 -35.03 -28.06
CA GLU A 26 13.44 -35.81 -27.27
C GLU A 26 12.62 -36.76 -28.16
N LEU A 27 12.25 -36.32 -29.36
CA LEU A 27 11.56 -37.15 -30.35
C LEU A 27 12.48 -38.26 -30.89
N ALA A 28 13.73 -37.92 -31.20
CA ALA A 28 14.74 -38.90 -31.64
C ALA A 28 14.90 -40.03 -30.62
N ALA A 29 15.03 -39.69 -29.33
CA ALA A 29 15.09 -40.67 -28.26
C ALA A 29 13.79 -41.49 -28.13
N LEU A 30 12.62 -40.83 -28.22
CA LEU A 30 11.31 -41.49 -28.05
C LEU A 30 11.01 -42.52 -29.14
N PHE A 31 11.40 -42.24 -30.38
CA PHE A 31 11.11 -43.09 -31.54
C PHE A 31 12.32 -43.92 -32.02
N GLY A 32 13.46 -43.83 -31.33
CA GLY A 32 14.67 -44.59 -31.68
C GLY A 32 15.30 -44.17 -33.02
N ILE A 33 15.14 -42.91 -33.43
CA ILE A 33 15.68 -42.36 -34.69
C ILE A 33 16.73 -41.29 -34.42
N SER A 34 17.48 -40.88 -35.45
CA SER A 34 18.39 -39.73 -35.30
C SER A 34 17.61 -38.41 -35.21
N ARG A 35 18.20 -37.40 -34.55
CA ARG A 35 17.67 -36.03 -34.50
C ARG A 35 17.38 -35.47 -35.90
N GLU A 36 18.29 -35.71 -36.83
CA GLU A 36 18.18 -35.24 -38.21
C GLU A 36 17.02 -35.92 -38.94
N ARG A 37 16.80 -37.22 -38.69
CA ARG A 37 15.65 -37.93 -39.26
C ARG A 37 14.32 -37.41 -38.69
N ALA A 38 14.26 -37.09 -37.39
CA ALA A 38 13.08 -36.46 -36.80
C ALA A 38 12.76 -35.10 -37.44
N ARG A 39 13.78 -34.28 -37.72
CA ARG A 39 13.63 -33.00 -38.43
C ARG A 39 13.08 -33.20 -39.85
N GLN A 40 13.66 -34.12 -40.62
CA GLN A 40 13.20 -34.43 -41.97
C GLN A 40 11.74 -34.88 -42.00
N ILE A 41 11.33 -35.76 -41.08
CA ILE A 41 9.94 -36.24 -41.00
C ILE A 41 8.98 -35.07 -40.71
N LEU A 42 9.35 -34.15 -39.82
CA LEU A 42 8.53 -32.98 -39.52
C LEU A 42 8.40 -32.06 -40.75
N GLU A 43 9.48 -31.83 -41.49
CA GLU A 43 9.47 -31.03 -42.72
C GLU A 43 8.67 -31.70 -43.84
N GLU A 44 8.79 -33.03 -43.99
CA GLU A 44 7.95 -33.84 -44.90
C GLU A 44 6.44 -33.68 -44.59
N ASN A 45 6.07 -33.35 -43.34
CA ASN A 45 4.70 -33.11 -42.90
C ASN A 45 4.35 -31.61 -42.77
N GLY A 46 5.18 -30.72 -43.32
CA GLY A 46 4.93 -29.28 -43.35
C GLY A 46 5.09 -28.58 -41.99
N LEU A 47 5.76 -29.20 -41.01
CA LEU A 47 6.02 -28.60 -39.71
C LEU A 47 7.41 -27.95 -39.68
N SER A 48 7.44 -26.75 -39.13
CA SER A 48 8.64 -25.95 -38.94
C SER A 48 8.97 -25.81 -37.45
N GLY A 49 10.14 -25.23 -37.14
CA GLY A 49 10.52 -24.89 -35.77
C GLY A 49 9.54 -23.96 -35.03
N LYS A 50 8.63 -23.26 -35.74
CA LYS A 50 7.62 -22.39 -35.14
C LYS A 50 6.41 -23.15 -34.59
N ASP A 51 6.15 -24.33 -35.13
CA ASP A 51 4.93 -25.12 -34.89
C ASP A 51 5.02 -26.04 -33.67
N GLY A 52 6.21 -26.18 -33.08
CA GLY A 52 6.43 -27.14 -32.00
C GLY A 52 7.76 -26.96 -31.26
N GLY A 53 8.10 -27.96 -30.45
CA GLY A 53 9.36 -28.05 -29.74
C GLY A 53 9.66 -26.83 -28.86
N VAL A 54 10.81 -26.20 -29.12
CA VAL A 54 11.30 -25.05 -28.35
C VAL A 54 10.36 -23.84 -28.44
N SER A 55 9.71 -23.63 -29.58
CA SER A 55 8.74 -22.53 -29.76
C SER A 55 7.57 -22.65 -28.78
N VAL A 56 7.01 -23.85 -28.63
CA VAL A 56 5.91 -24.12 -27.69
C VAL A 56 6.38 -23.95 -26.25
N LYS A 57 7.52 -24.55 -25.88
CA LYS A 57 8.11 -24.37 -24.53
C LYS A 57 8.39 -22.90 -24.21
N ALA A 58 8.83 -22.10 -25.18
CA ALA A 58 9.05 -20.67 -25.01
C ALA A 58 7.74 -19.91 -24.78
N LYS A 59 6.68 -20.21 -25.54
CA LYS A 59 5.33 -19.65 -25.34
C LYS A 59 4.76 -20.01 -23.98
N GLU A 60 4.89 -21.27 -23.54
CA GLU A 60 4.46 -21.71 -22.21
C GLU A 60 5.20 -20.99 -21.09
N LYS A 61 6.53 -20.84 -21.23
CA LYS A 61 7.35 -20.09 -20.28
C LYS A 61 6.92 -18.62 -20.23
N GLU A 62 6.61 -18.01 -21.36
CA GLU A 62 6.13 -16.62 -21.42
C GLU A 62 4.75 -16.49 -20.78
N ALA A 63 3.80 -17.39 -21.08
CA ALA A 63 2.51 -17.44 -20.43
C ALA A 63 2.63 -17.60 -18.90
N LEU A 64 3.58 -18.41 -18.43
CA LEU A 64 3.85 -18.56 -17.01
C LEU A 64 4.42 -17.28 -16.38
N LYS A 65 5.31 -16.56 -17.08
CA LYS A 65 5.78 -15.24 -16.62
C LYS A 65 4.64 -14.25 -16.53
N VAL A 66 3.77 -14.18 -17.54
CA VAL A 66 2.58 -13.33 -17.54
C VAL A 66 1.67 -13.68 -16.36
N LYS A 67 1.39 -14.97 -16.12
CA LYS A 67 0.59 -15.43 -14.97
C LYS A 67 1.20 -15.00 -13.63
N LYS A 68 2.53 -15.14 -13.47
CA LYS A 68 3.25 -14.66 -12.27
C LYS A 68 3.17 -13.13 -12.14
N HIS A 69 3.26 -12.41 -13.25
CA HIS A 69 3.18 -10.95 -13.28
C HIS A 69 1.78 -10.47 -12.85
N ILE A 70 0.72 -11.06 -13.40
CA ILE A 70 -0.67 -10.80 -13.03
C ILE A 70 -0.89 -11.08 -11.54
N LYS A 71 -0.41 -12.21 -11.02
CA LYS A 71 -0.53 -12.52 -9.59
C LYS A 71 0.16 -11.47 -8.69
N LYS A 72 1.27 -10.90 -9.15
CA LYS A 72 2.07 -9.95 -8.37
C LYS A 72 1.54 -8.52 -8.43
N TYR A 73 1.07 -8.08 -9.59
CA TYR A 73 0.73 -6.68 -9.85
C TYR A 73 -0.73 -6.46 -10.22
N GLY A 74 -1.50 -7.50 -10.53
CA GLY A 74 -2.89 -7.40 -10.99
C GLY A 74 -3.03 -7.05 -12.48
N CYS A 75 -1.91 -6.92 -13.22
CA CYS A 75 -1.91 -6.54 -14.64
C CYS A 75 -0.92 -7.35 -15.47
N THR A 76 -1.08 -7.30 -16.80
CA THR A 76 -0.12 -7.86 -17.75
C THR A 76 1.14 -7.00 -17.83
N PRO A 77 2.28 -7.58 -18.26
CA PRO A 77 3.49 -6.79 -18.53
C PRO A 77 3.25 -5.65 -19.52
N ASP A 78 2.46 -5.88 -20.56
CA ASP A 78 2.17 -4.88 -21.60
C ASP A 78 1.38 -3.69 -21.04
N GLN A 79 0.36 -3.93 -20.20
CA GLN A 79 -0.38 -2.86 -19.52
C GLN A 79 0.55 -1.98 -18.67
N LEU A 80 1.48 -2.60 -17.94
CA LEU A 80 2.43 -1.86 -17.12
C LEU A 80 3.44 -1.06 -17.97
N ASN A 81 3.89 -1.63 -19.09
CA ASN A 81 4.80 -0.97 -20.02
C ASN A 81 4.14 0.24 -20.69
N SER A 82 2.89 0.09 -21.16
CA SER A 82 2.09 1.19 -21.69
C SER A 82 1.91 2.30 -20.66
N LEU A 83 1.71 1.97 -19.39
CA LEU A 83 1.62 3.00 -18.36
C LEU A 83 2.96 3.70 -18.12
N SER A 84 4.06 2.95 -18.15
CA SER A 84 5.39 3.47 -17.82
C SER A 84 5.95 4.41 -18.89
N CYS A 85 5.58 4.24 -20.17
CA CYS A 85 6.08 5.08 -21.25
C CYS A 85 5.58 6.53 -21.18
N HIS A 86 4.48 6.79 -20.48
CA HIS A 86 3.94 8.15 -20.28
C HIS A 86 4.74 8.99 -19.28
N TYR A 87 5.68 8.40 -18.54
CA TYR A 87 6.42 9.10 -17.49
C TYR A 87 7.91 9.14 -17.81
N SER A 88 8.42 10.35 -18.10
CA SER A 88 9.85 10.58 -18.36
C SER A 88 10.73 10.34 -17.12
N GLN A 89 10.17 10.55 -15.93
CA GLN A 89 10.87 10.37 -14.66
C GLN A 89 10.26 9.21 -13.87
N LYS A 90 11.10 8.23 -13.50
CA LYS A 90 10.70 7.05 -12.73
C LYS A 90 10.08 7.41 -11.37
N SER A 91 10.53 8.49 -10.73
CA SER A 91 9.99 9.00 -9.46
C SER A 91 8.54 9.46 -9.55
N LYS A 92 8.09 9.87 -10.74
CA LYS A 92 6.70 10.27 -11.02
C LYS A 92 5.83 9.12 -11.50
N SER A 93 6.42 7.95 -11.75
CA SER A 93 5.67 6.78 -12.22
C SER A 93 4.66 6.29 -11.17
N PRO A 94 3.47 5.84 -11.60
CA PRO A 94 2.48 5.25 -10.70
C PRO A 94 3.01 4.08 -9.88
N LEU A 95 3.88 3.26 -10.48
CA LEU A 95 4.51 2.13 -9.78
C LEU A 95 5.38 2.60 -8.62
N HIS A 96 6.16 3.67 -8.80
CA HIS A 96 6.96 4.23 -7.71
C HIS A 96 6.08 4.76 -6.57
N ALA A 97 5.00 5.48 -6.92
CA ALA A 97 4.02 5.97 -5.96
C ALA A 97 3.35 4.85 -5.15
N PHE A 98 2.96 3.77 -5.81
CA PHE A 98 2.42 2.56 -5.19
C PHE A 98 3.42 1.93 -4.20
N LEU A 99 4.66 1.70 -4.64
CA LEU A 99 5.70 1.10 -3.80
C LEU A 99 6.01 1.95 -2.57
N HIS A 100 6.07 3.26 -2.74
CA HIS A 100 6.28 4.20 -1.64
C HIS A 100 5.12 4.16 -0.63
N GLN A 101 3.87 4.18 -1.10
CA GLN A 101 2.71 4.11 -0.21
C GLN A 101 2.65 2.77 0.53
N ARG A 102 2.87 1.65 -0.16
CA ARG A 102 2.93 0.32 0.45
C ARG A 102 4.01 0.20 1.52
N THR A 103 5.19 0.76 1.26
CA THR A 103 6.30 0.78 2.23
C THR A 103 5.94 1.59 3.47
N ASN A 104 5.29 2.75 3.29
CA ASN A 104 4.82 3.57 4.41
C ASN A 104 3.72 2.88 5.22
N ALA A 105 2.78 2.19 4.58
CA ALA A 105 1.76 1.40 5.27
C ALA A 105 2.41 0.30 6.11
N ARG A 106 3.35 -0.47 5.54
CA ARG A 106 4.11 -1.49 6.27
C ARG A 106 4.85 -0.91 7.48
N ARG A 107 5.51 0.24 7.31
CA ARG A 107 6.23 0.93 8.41
C ARG A 107 5.28 1.36 9.54
N ARG A 108 4.03 1.71 9.21
CA ARG A 108 2.97 2.04 10.19
C ARG A 108 2.26 0.81 10.78
N GLY A 109 2.65 -0.41 10.40
CA GLY A 109 1.94 -1.62 10.80
C GLY A 109 0.55 -1.77 10.16
N VAL A 110 0.26 -1.06 9.08
CA VAL A 110 -1.03 -1.14 8.36
C VAL A 110 -0.95 -2.23 7.30
N GLU A 111 -1.91 -3.16 7.34
CA GLU A 111 -2.03 -4.24 6.37
C GLU A 111 -2.28 -3.70 4.94
N TRP A 112 -1.68 -4.35 3.94
CA TRP A 112 -1.78 -3.97 2.54
C TRP A 112 -2.21 -5.16 1.69
N LYS A 113 -3.41 -5.09 1.12
CA LYS A 113 -3.99 -6.15 0.27
C LYS A 113 -4.14 -5.73 -1.20
N LEU A 114 -4.08 -4.44 -1.51
CA LEU A 114 -4.16 -3.95 -2.89
C LEU A 114 -3.00 -4.43 -3.76
N LEU A 115 -3.34 -4.97 -4.92
CA LEU A 115 -2.40 -5.10 -6.02
C LEU A 115 -2.15 -3.74 -6.69
N PHE A 116 -1.06 -3.66 -7.44
CA PHE A 116 -0.70 -2.42 -8.13
C PHE A 116 -1.80 -1.93 -9.06
N TRP A 117 -2.40 -2.83 -9.84
CA TRP A 117 -3.42 -2.50 -10.83
C TRP A 117 -4.72 -2.04 -10.17
N GLU A 118 -5.17 -2.70 -9.11
CA GLU A 118 -6.35 -2.26 -8.35
C GLU A 118 -6.12 -0.87 -7.74
N TRP A 119 -4.93 -0.63 -7.18
CA TRP A 119 -4.55 0.67 -6.66
C TRP A 119 -4.55 1.74 -7.76
N TRP A 120 -4.09 1.40 -8.97
CA TRP A 120 -4.07 2.30 -10.12
C TRP A 120 -5.47 2.61 -10.64
N GLU A 121 -6.33 1.60 -10.77
CA GLU A 121 -7.74 1.76 -11.16
C GLU A 121 -8.47 2.76 -10.25
N ILE A 122 -8.30 2.65 -8.93
CA ILE A 122 -8.92 3.57 -7.97
C ILE A 122 -8.48 5.03 -8.21
N TRP A 123 -7.20 5.25 -8.57
CA TRP A 123 -6.71 6.57 -8.92
C TRP A 123 -7.28 7.06 -10.26
N CYS A 124 -7.34 6.21 -11.27
CA CYS A 124 -7.94 6.54 -12.57
C CYS A 124 -9.43 6.88 -12.45
N GLU A 125 -10.21 6.04 -11.77
CA GLU A 125 -11.64 6.22 -11.53
C GLU A 125 -11.92 7.53 -10.78
N SER A 126 -11.03 7.94 -9.86
CA SER A 126 -11.18 9.21 -9.15
C SER A 126 -10.95 10.45 -10.03
N GLY A 127 -10.22 10.32 -11.15
CA GLY A 127 -9.76 11.44 -11.97
C GLY A 127 -8.84 12.43 -11.24
N LYS A 128 -8.30 12.08 -10.06
CA LYS A 128 -7.47 12.96 -9.21
C LYS A 128 -5.98 12.66 -9.27
N TRP A 129 -5.55 11.75 -10.14
CA TRP A 129 -4.14 11.33 -10.23
C TRP A 129 -3.17 12.52 -10.40
N GLU A 130 -3.46 13.42 -11.33
CA GLU A 130 -2.62 14.60 -11.60
C GLU A 130 -2.48 15.54 -10.38
N ARG A 131 -3.42 15.47 -9.44
CA ARG A 131 -3.43 16.26 -8.20
C ARG A 131 -2.93 15.48 -6.99
N ARG A 132 -2.45 14.25 -7.17
CA ARG A 132 -1.84 13.46 -6.11
C ARG A 132 -0.60 14.18 -5.57
N GLY A 133 -0.49 14.31 -4.25
CA GLY A 133 0.65 15.01 -3.67
C GLY A 133 0.60 15.09 -2.16
N ARG A 134 1.40 16.01 -1.60
CA ARG A 134 1.46 16.33 -0.18
C ARG A 134 0.98 17.77 0.01
N GLY A 135 0.32 18.06 1.13
CA GLY A 135 -0.11 19.41 1.48
C GLY A 135 -1.52 19.77 0.99
N ALA A 136 -1.93 21.00 1.29
CA ALA A 136 -3.25 21.51 0.93
C ALA A 136 -3.45 21.57 -0.59
N GLY A 137 -4.66 21.29 -1.07
CA GLY A 137 -5.01 21.28 -2.49
C GLY A 137 -4.70 19.96 -3.23
N HIS A 138 -3.95 19.06 -2.60
CA HIS A 138 -3.59 17.74 -3.13
C HIS A 138 -4.48 16.62 -2.60
N PHE A 139 -4.52 15.52 -3.36
CA PHE A 139 -5.26 14.31 -3.04
C PHE A 139 -4.34 13.19 -2.56
N CYS A 140 -4.88 12.33 -1.70
CA CYS A 140 -4.26 11.10 -1.23
C CYS A 140 -5.29 9.96 -1.15
N MET A 141 -4.80 8.73 -1.11
CA MET A 141 -5.65 7.56 -0.90
C MET A 141 -5.78 7.29 0.61
N CYS A 142 -7.00 7.44 1.09
CA CYS A 142 -7.39 7.35 2.48
C CYS A 142 -8.00 5.97 2.76
N ARG A 143 -8.02 5.55 4.03
CA ARG A 143 -8.78 4.37 4.49
C ARG A 143 -10.05 4.85 5.17
N LYS A 144 -11.16 4.13 5.02
CA LYS A 144 -12.41 4.47 5.70
C LYS A 144 -12.17 4.40 7.22
N GLY A 145 -12.46 5.50 7.89
CA GLY A 145 -12.18 5.64 9.31
C GLY A 145 -10.70 5.53 9.68
N ASP A 146 -9.72 5.62 8.78
CA ASP A 146 -8.30 5.34 9.12
C ASP A 146 -8.08 3.97 9.82
N GLU A 147 -8.94 2.99 9.54
CA GLU A 147 -8.92 1.63 10.11
C GLU A 147 -8.76 0.57 9.02
N GLY A 148 -8.41 -0.66 9.40
CA GLY A 148 -8.33 -1.80 8.48
C GLY A 148 -7.20 -1.76 7.44
N ALA A 149 -7.21 -2.70 6.50
CA ALA A 149 -6.20 -2.81 5.46
C ALA A 149 -6.40 -1.81 4.32
N TYR A 150 -5.34 -1.51 3.56
CA TYR A 150 -5.51 -0.98 2.21
C TYR A 150 -6.04 -2.08 1.30
N GLU A 151 -7.35 -2.06 1.04
CA GLU A 151 -8.10 -2.98 0.16
C GLU A 151 -9.19 -2.21 -0.60
N LYS A 152 -9.65 -2.72 -1.75
CA LYS A 152 -10.54 -1.99 -2.67
C LYS A 152 -11.84 -1.50 -2.02
N SER A 153 -12.40 -2.27 -1.08
CA SER A 153 -13.60 -1.94 -0.28
C SER A 153 -13.37 -0.85 0.78
N ASN A 154 -12.14 -0.67 1.25
CA ASN A 154 -11.81 0.13 2.43
C ASN A 154 -11.05 1.42 2.10
N VAL A 155 -10.80 1.72 0.83
CA VAL A 155 -10.07 2.91 0.41
C VAL A 155 -10.93 3.87 -0.41
N TYR A 156 -10.56 5.13 -0.39
CA TYR A 156 -11.16 6.18 -1.22
C TYR A 156 -10.13 7.29 -1.47
N ILE A 157 -10.36 8.13 -2.48
CA ILE A 157 -9.48 9.26 -2.79
C ILE A 157 -10.10 10.54 -2.24
N ASP A 158 -9.34 11.27 -1.42
CA ASP A 158 -9.77 12.55 -0.85
C ASP A 158 -8.58 13.48 -0.62
N THR A 159 -8.87 14.72 -0.27
CA THR A 159 -7.89 15.74 0.04
C THR A 159 -7.06 15.38 1.26
N VAL A 160 -5.78 15.73 1.23
CA VAL A 160 -4.85 15.52 2.35
C VAL A 160 -5.35 16.22 3.62
N VAL A 161 -6.02 17.38 3.47
CA VAL A 161 -6.59 18.15 4.57
C VAL A 161 -7.72 17.37 5.24
N HIS A 162 -8.66 16.81 4.46
CA HIS A 162 -9.74 16.00 5.00
C HIS A 162 -9.20 14.79 5.76
N ASN A 163 -8.27 14.03 5.16
CA ASN A 163 -7.65 12.87 5.81
C ASN A 163 -6.92 13.22 7.12
N SER A 164 -6.21 14.36 7.13
CA SER A 164 -5.49 14.81 8.32
C SER A 164 -6.45 15.25 9.43
N THR A 165 -7.55 15.92 9.08
CA THR A 165 -8.58 16.30 10.05
C THR A 165 -9.30 15.08 10.59
N LEU A 166 -9.75 14.17 9.71
CA LEU A 166 -10.40 12.93 10.10
C LEU A 166 -9.51 12.08 11.00
N GLY A 167 -8.23 11.92 10.66
CA GLY A 167 -7.27 11.20 11.49
C GLY A 167 -7.09 11.79 12.89
N ARG A 168 -7.13 13.13 13.03
CA ARG A 168 -7.12 13.79 14.35
C ARG A 168 -8.40 13.54 15.14
N THR A 169 -9.56 13.65 14.50
CA THR A 169 -10.86 13.41 15.15
C THR A 169 -10.99 11.95 15.59
N LEU A 170 -10.66 11.00 14.72
CA LEU A 170 -10.74 9.58 15.04
C LEU A 170 -9.66 9.15 16.04
N GLY A 171 -8.46 9.74 15.97
CA GLY A 171 -7.44 9.54 17.01
C GLY A 171 -7.95 10.00 18.38
N PHE A 172 -8.68 11.13 18.42
CA PHE A 172 -9.33 11.62 19.63
C PHE A 172 -10.48 10.72 20.13
N GLU A 173 -11.20 10.05 19.24
CA GLU A 173 -12.28 9.12 19.61
C GLU A 173 -11.76 7.73 20.03
N ARG A 174 -10.66 7.26 19.42
CA ARG A 174 -10.05 5.95 19.69
C ARG A 174 -9.17 5.93 20.93
N ASP A 175 -8.55 7.06 21.22
CA ASP A 175 -7.63 7.20 22.33
C ASP A 175 -8.27 8.11 23.38
N THR A 176 -8.55 7.51 24.54
CA THR A 176 -8.73 8.11 25.87
C THR A 176 -10.15 8.33 26.43
N LYS A 177 -10.34 7.74 27.61
CA LYS A 177 -10.89 8.47 28.76
C LYS A 177 -10.24 9.85 28.78
N LYS A 178 -10.95 10.88 28.33
CA LYS A 178 -10.50 12.29 28.31
C LYS A 178 -9.57 12.59 29.49
N THR A 179 -8.29 12.89 29.19
CA THR A 179 -7.27 13.17 30.22
C THR A 179 -7.74 14.31 31.14
N PHE A 180 -7.18 14.37 32.36
CA PHE A 180 -7.52 15.45 33.29
C PHE A 180 -7.26 16.83 32.66
N MET A 181 -6.09 17.02 32.05
CA MET A 181 -5.75 18.27 31.37
C MET A 181 -6.70 18.62 30.22
N TYR A 182 -7.14 17.64 29.42
CA TYR A 182 -8.14 17.88 28.38
C TYR A 182 -9.46 18.41 28.95
N ARG A 183 -9.92 17.83 30.08
CA ARG A 183 -11.16 18.25 30.74
C ARG A 183 -11.05 19.67 31.31
N VAL A 184 -9.92 19.99 31.94
CA VAL A 184 -9.63 21.35 32.46
C VAL A 184 -9.64 22.38 31.35
N LEU A 185 -8.93 22.11 30.24
CA LEU A 185 -8.90 23.03 29.09
C LEU A 185 -10.28 23.23 28.45
N THR A 186 -11.07 22.17 28.37
CA THR A 186 -12.44 22.25 27.84
C THR A 186 -13.33 23.11 28.73
N ALA A 187 -13.26 22.92 30.06
CA ALA A 187 -13.99 23.73 31.02
C ALA A 187 -13.54 25.20 31.00
N ALA A 188 -12.27 25.47 30.74
CA ALA A 188 -11.70 26.80 30.57
C ALA A 188 -12.00 27.46 29.20
N GLY A 189 -12.94 26.93 28.41
CA GLY A 189 -13.35 27.49 27.11
C GLY A 189 -12.44 27.11 25.93
N GLY A 190 -11.59 26.10 26.10
CA GLY A 190 -10.78 25.48 25.05
C GLY A 190 -9.39 26.11 24.86
N PRO A 191 -8.49 25.43 24.11
CA PRO A 191 -7.09 25.83 23.99
C PRO A 191 -6.87 27.23 23.42
N ALA A 192 -7.76 27.72 22.55
CA ALA A 192 -7.62 29.06 21.97
C ALA A 192 -7.85 30.18 23.00
N LEU A 193 -8.88 30.06 23.84
CA LEU A 193 -9.15 31.02 24.91
C LEU A 193 -8.02 30.98 25.95
N VAL A 194 -7.69 29.78 26.41
CA VAL A 194 -6.62 29.56 27.38
C VAL A 194 -5.27 30.07 26.87
N SER A 195 -4.97 29.88 25.58
CA SER A 195 -3.76 30.40 24.95
C SER A 195 -3.64 31.92 25.08
N ARG A 196 -4.73 32.63 24.80
CA ARG A 196 -4.81 34.09 24.90
C ARG A 196 -4.67 34.57 26.34
N GLU A 197 -5.32 33.90 27.28
CA GLU A 197 -5.35 34.32 28.68
C GLU A 197 -4.07 33.97 29.45
N ILE A 198 -3.48 32.81 29.18
CA ILE A 198 -2.30 32.29 29.91
C ILE A 198 -0.98 32.68 29.22
N GLY A 199 -1.04 33.15 27.97
CA GLY A 199 0.14 33.57 27.20
C GLY A 199 1.01 32.37 26.79
N VAL A 200 0.37 31.33 26.26
CA VAL A 200 1.02 30.07 25.86
C VAL A 200 0.48 29.65 24.51
N ALA A 201 1.33 29.13 23.62
CA ALA A 201 0.89 28.71 22.28
C ALA A 201 -0.20 27.61 22.33
N SER A 202 -1.27 27.77 21.54
CA SER A 202 -2.37 26.80 21.46
C SER A 202 -1.93 25.39 21.04
N SER A 203 -0.88 25.28 20.20
CA SER A 203 -0.26 24.01 19.84
C SER A 203 0.38 23.29 21.03
N TYR A 204 1.04 24.03 21.92
CA TYR A 204 1.64 23.48 23.13
C TYR A 204 0.57 23.03 24.13
N LEU A 205 -0.51 23.81 24.30
CA LEU A 205 -1.68 23.41 25.10
C LEU A 205 -2.31 22.11 24.59
N SER A 206 -2.39 21.97 23.26
CA SER A 206 -2.91 20.74 22.63
C SER A 206 -2.01 19.53 22.91
N GLN A 207 -0.69 19.72 22.94
CA GLN A 207 0.25 18.65 23.32
C GLN A 207 0.08 18.25 24.79
N LEU A 208 -0.04 19.22 25.71
CA LEU A 208 -0.29 18.96 27.13
C LEU A 208 -1.62 18.21 27.35
N ALA A 209 -2.67 18.58 26.63
CA ALA A 209 -3.97 17.91 26.69
C ALA A 209 -3.87 16.42 26.31
N LEU A 210 -3.09 16.11 25.27
CA LEU A 210 -2.88 14.73 24.82
C LEU A 210 -2.03 13.93 25.82
N LEU A 211 -1.00 14.55 26.39
CA LEU A 211 -0.12 13.91 27.38
C LEU A 211 -0.77 13.78 28.76
N GLY A 212 -1.84 14.54 29.04
CA GLY A 212 -2.46 14.61 30.37
C GLY A 212 -1.72 15.47 31.38
N ASP A 213 -0.60 16.08 30.98
CA ASP A 213 0.37 16.72 31.87
C ASP A 213 0.11 18.21 32.12
N ILE A 214 0.49 18.68 33.31
CA ILE A 214 0.51 20.09 33.71
C ILE A 214 1.94 20.46 34.13
N PRO A 215 2.61 21.40 33.44
CA PRO A 215 3.99 21.75 33.76
C PRO A 215 4.12 22.25 35.19
N ARG A 216 5.08 21.72 35.95
CA ARG A 216 5.29 22.09 37.37
C ARG A 216 5.48 23.59 37.59
N VAL A 217 6.14 24.27 36.64
CA VAL A 217 6.33 25.72 36.67
C VAL A 217 5.01 26.50 36.62
N TRP A 218 3.92 25.89 36.14
CA TRP A 218 2.59 26.52 36.13
C TRP A 218 1.96 26.59 37.51
N LEU A 219 2.34 25.67 38.39
CA LEU A 219 1.90 25.66 39.79
C LEU A 219 2.52 26.83 40.56
N THR A 220 3.74 27.24 40.20
CA THR A 220 4.48 28.31 40.90
C THR A 220 4.36 29.68 40.25
N ASN A 221 4.23 29.78 38.93
CA ASN A 221 4.16 31.06 38.22
C ASN A 221 2.73 31.61 38.06
N GLY A 222 1.75 30.99 38.72
CA GLY A 222 0.34 31.44 38.71
C GLY A 222 -0.48 31.01 37.48
N LYS A 223 0.11 30.37 36.47
CA LYS A 223 -0.62 29.92 35.27
C LYS A 223 -1.67 28.86 35.59
N ALA A 224 -1.39 27.92 36.51
CA ALA A 224 -2.37 26.92 36.93
C ALA A 224 -3.53 27.53 37.73
N LYS A 225 -3.25 28.56 38.54
CA LYS A 225 -4.29 29.32 39.25
C LYS A 225 -5.20 30.05 38.27
N LYS A 226 -4.61 30.77 37.31
CA LYS A 226 -5.36 31.44 36.24
C LYS A 226 -6.16 30.44 35.39
N LEU A 227 -5.60 29.26 35.13
CA LEU A 227 -6.31 28.18 34.45
C LEU A 227 -7.55 27.73 35.24
N ALA A 228 -7.41 27.54 36.57
CA ALA A 228 -8.53 27.19 37.45
C ALA A 228 -9.64 28.25 37.42
N GLU A 229 -9.27 29.53 37.51
CA GLU A 229 -10.20 30.67 37.43
C GLU A 229 -11.01 30.66 36.12
N LEU A 230 -10.36 30.36 34.98
CA LEU A 230 -11.03 30.27 33.69
C LEU A 230 -12.05 29.13 33.59
N THR A 231 -11.96 28.10 34.45
CA THR A 231 -12.96 27.01 34.48
C THR A 231 -14.26 27.40 35.19
N CYS A 232 -14.35 28.62 35.74
CA CYS A 232 -15.52 29.11 36.48
C CYS A 232 -15.95 28.17 37.61
N GLY A 233 -14.98 27.58 38.32
CA GLY A 233 -15.23 26.70 39.46
C GLY A 233 -15.45 25.22 39.12
N ALA A 234 -15.40 24.84 37.83
CA ALA A 234 -15.46 23.42 37.45
C ALA A 234 -14.21 22.64 37.90
N PHE A 235 -13.06 23.32 38.00
CA PHE A 235 -11.83 22.79 38.57
C PHE A 235 -11.18 23.83 39.49
N THR A 236 -10.81 23.41 40.69
CA THR A 236 -10.07 24.24 41.65
C THR A 236 -8.57 24.15 41.40
N PHE A 237 -7.83 25.12 41.93
CA PHE A 237 -6.37 25.12 41.85
C PHE A 237 -5.79 23.90 42.60
N GLU A 238 -6.39 23.54 43.73
CA GLU A 238 -6.02 22.39 44.56
C GLU A 238 -6.18 21.09 43.78
N GLN A 239 -7.32 20.90 43.08
CA GLN A 239 -7.55 19.74 42.22
C GLN A 239 -6.52 19.64 41.09
N ILE A 240 -6.09 20.78 40.52
CA ILE A 240 -5.06 20.82 39.50
C ILE A 240 -3.69 20.41 40.07
N CYS A 241 -3.36 20.85 41.29
CA CYS A 241 -2.14 20.44 42.01
C CYS A 241 -2.16 18.95 42.37
N GLU A 242 -3.27 18.45 42.91
CA GLU A 242 -3.45 17.05 43.29
C GLU A 242 -3.31 16.11 42.09
N ALA A 243 -3.93 16.46 40.96
CA ALA A 243 -3.81 15.68 39.73
C ALA A 243 -2.36 15.52 39.28
N LYS A 244 -1.53 16.57 39.44
CA LYS A 244 -0.10 16.51 39.11
C LYS A 244 0.68 15.60 40.06
N ASN A 245 0.38 15.65 41.36
CA ASN A 245 1.06 14.83 42.36
C ASN A 245 0.70 13.33 42.23
N LEU A 246 -0.55 13.01 41.88
CA LEU A 246 -1.03 11.63 41.68
C LEU A 246 -0.43 10.93 40.45
N GLU A 247 0.03 11.68 39.45
CA GLU A 247 0.75 11.12 38.30
C GLU A 247 2.21 10.83 38.63
N GLU A 248 2.81 11.57 39.57
CA GLU A 248 4.18 11.37 40.05
C GLU A 248 4.30 10.14 40.97
N GLU A 249 3.28 9.82 41.77
CA GLU A 249 3.26 8.60 42.60
C GLU A 249 3.11 7.30 41.80
N LYS A 250 2.69 7.40 40.52
CA LYS A 250 2.47 6.25 39.63
C LYS A 250 3.63 6.00 38.66
N SER A 251 4.60 6.92 38.57
CA SER A 251 5.77 6.84 37.69
C SER A 251 7.02 6.42 38.48
#